data_AF-A0A959NYE6-F1
#
_entry.id   AF-A0A959NYE6-F1
#
_cell.length_a   1.000
_cell.length_b   1.000
_cell.length_c   1.000
_cell.angle_alpha   90.00
_cell.angle_beta   90.00
_cell.angle_gamma   90.00
#
_symmetry.space_group_name_H-M   'P 1'
#
loop_
_entity.id
_entity.type
_entity.pdbx_description
1 polymer ?
#
loop_
_entity_poly.entity_id
_entity_poly.type
_entity_poly.pdbx_seq_one_letter_code
_entity_poly.pdbx_strand_id
1 'polypeptide(L)'
;MEEIYFPAFKHSVQDAKALSLMISYNSYDGTPCTASDWLLNKKLKDEWGFEGFVISDAGAIGGANVLHFTTKDYAESTKEAVEGGLDVIFQTSYSHFPLFFEAFEKGMISEKAIDEAVRRVLRAKFNLVLFENPYVDPTLANELNNNKEHRQHAKKAAQESIARLKNKNEILPFGKKIKKLAVIGNDAAEGRLGGYSGPGNNIVSILDGIKNKLGNNTEISFTPGVGRESNEYKVIPGKNLFNLDNGIKNAGLLGKYYSNPKFSGDPTFTKIDKQINFRWTLFSPDPDKLDYDWYSVSWEGKIVGPKNGIVKIGIEGNDGYRLFIDNEMIIDNWTQKSYRTELAEYNFVEGKEYDIKVQFYTTAGNTYCKLVWDYDVENNWEEQINEAVTNVKNSDAAIIVAGIEEGEFRDRAFLSLPGHQEELINSISKIGKPTIVVLVGGSAITMNNWINNIDGIIDVWYPG
;
A
#
# COMPACT_ATOMS: atom_id res chain seq x y z
N MET A 1 24.20 4.82 -12.55
CA MET A 1 23.29 5.97 -12.73
C MET A 1 23.10 6.35 -14.19
N GLU A 2 24.15 6.73 -14.90
CA GLU A 2 24.10 7.26 -16.29
C GLU A 2 23.39 6.35 -17.31
N GLU A 3 23.52 5.02 -17.19
CA GLU A 3 23.05 4.09 -18.22
C GLU A 3 21.62 3.58 -18.01
N ILE A 4 21.13 3.59 -16.76
CA ILE A 4 19.85 2.92 -16.39
C ILE A 4 18.84 3.92 -15.84
N TYR A 5 19.24 4.75 -14.87
CA TYR A 5 18.29 5.59 -14.12
C TYR A 5 18.15 6.99 -14.72
N PHE A 6 19.27 7.62 -15.09
CA PHE A 6 19.27 8.97 -15.64
C PHE A 6 18.72 9.14 -17.06
N PRO A 7 18.78 8.16 -17.99
CA PRO A 7 18.34 8.39 -19.37
C PRO A 7 16.91 8.93 -19.48
N ALA A 8 15.97 8.38 -18.70
CA ALA A 8 14.58 8.84 -18.70
C ALA A 8 14.43 10.30 -18.23
N PHE A 9 15.12 10.67 -17.15
CA PHE A 9 15.11 12.06 -16.64
C PHE A 9 15.79 13.02 -17.61
N LYS A 10 16.93 12.62 -18.19
CA LYS A 10 17.67 13.44 -19.15
C LYS A 10 16.83 13.74 -20.39
N HIS A 11 16.14 12.75 -20.95
CA HIS A 11 15.22 12.97 -22.08
C HIS A 11 14.00 13.82 -21.67
N SER A 12 13.49 13.64 -20.45
CA SER A 12 12.40 14.49 -19.94
C SER A 12 12.80 15.97 -19.83
N VAL A 13 14.05 16.24 -19.45
CA VAL A 13 14.62 17.59 -19.38
C VAL A 13 14.97 18.15 -20.75
N GLN A 14 15.75 17.41 -21.54
CA GLN A 14 16.39 17.94 -22.74
C GLN A 14 15.45 17.91 -23.96
N ASP A 15 14.63 16.87 -24.09
CA ASP A 15 13.77 16.68 -25.26
C ASP A 15 12.34 17.14 -24.98
N ALA A 16 11.76 16.71 -23.84
CA ALA A 16 10.38 17.03 -23.49
C ALA A 16 10.21 18.39 -22.78
N LYS A 17 11.32 19.01 -22.35
CA LYS A 17 11.34 20.31 -21.65
C LYS A 17 10.42 20.33 -20.42
N ALA A 18 10.51 19.29 -19.58
CA ALA A 18 9.76 19.22 -18.33
C ALA A 18 9.93 20.50 -17.49
N LEU A 19 8.82 20.99 -16.91
CA LEU A 19 8.80 22.24 -16.13
C LEU A 19 9.05 22.02 -14.64
N SER A 20 8.89 20.79 -14.15
CA SER A 20 9.17 20.41 -12.78
C SER A 20 9.66 18.96 -12.69
N LEU A 21 10.48 18.69 -11.69
CA LEU A 21 10.89 17.35 -11.29
C LEU A 21 10.70 17.21 -9.77
N MET A 22 10.27 16.02 -9.34
CA MET A 22 10.16 15.69 -7.93
C MET A 22 11.39 14.90 -7.49
N ILE A 23 12.06 15.32 -6.43
CA ILE A 23 13.22 14.62 -5.88
C ILE A 23 12.79 13.55 -4.87
N SER A 24 13.38 12.36 -4.98
CA SER A 24 12.98 11.17 -4.23
C SER A 24 13.39 11.19 -2.74
N TYR A 25 12.75 10.33 -1.94
CA TYR A 25 13.05 10.15 -0.52
C TYR A 25 14.44 9.55 -0.22
N ASN A 26 14.95 8.66 -1.08
CA ASN A 26 16.12 7.85 -0.78
C ASN A 26 17.43 8.67 -0.73
N SER A 27 18.49 8.04 -0.23
CA SER A 27 19.85 8.55 -0.38
C SER A 27 20.53 7.95 -1.62
N TYR A 28 21.51 8.66 -2.15
CA TYR A 28 22.39 8.21 -3.21
C TYR A 28 23.83 8.45 -2.75
N ASP A 29 24.66 7.39 -2.74
CA ASP A 29 26.04 7.41 -2.22
C ASP A 29 26.16 8.07 -0.83
N GLY A 30 25.21 7.78 0.06
CA GLY A 30 25.18 8.29 1.44
C GLY A 30 24.65 9.71 1.62
N THR A 31 24.29 10.40 0.52
CA THR A 31 23.71 11.75 0.59
C THR A 31 22.20 11.68 0.33
N PRO A 32 21.33 12.27 1.16
CA PRO A 32 19.91 12.40 0.85
C PRO A 32 19.71 13.08 -0.51
N CYS A 33 18.90 12.49 -1.40
CA CYS A 33 18.66 13.07 -2.73
C CYS A 33 18.13 14.50 -2.64
N THR A 34 17.32 14.80 -1.61
CA THR A 34 16.77 16.13 -1.32
C THR A 34 17.80 17.22 -1.03
N ALA A 35 19.02 16.85 -0.63
CA ALA A 35 20.11 17.77 -0.26
C ALA A 35 21.37 17.59 -1.13
N SER A 36 21.26 16.87 -2.25
CA SER A 36 22.42 16.54 -3.09
C SER A 36 22.74 17.63 -4.10
N ASP A 37 23.72 18.48 -3.79
CA ASP A 37 24.29 19.48 -4.72
C ASP A 37 24.77 18.84 -6.04
N TRP A 38 25.32 17.63 -5.97
CA TRP A 38 25.75 16.92 -7.16
C TRP A 38 24.58 16.55 -8.07
N LEU A 39 23.48 16.01 -7.52
CA LEU A 39 22.31 15.66 -8.31
C LEU A 39 21.59 16.90 -8.85
N LEU A 40 21.26 17.85 -7.98
CA LEU A 40 20.31 18.92 -8.31
C LEU A 40 20.97 20.12 -9.00
N ASN A 41 22.10 20.59 -8.47
CA ASN A 41 22.81 21.72 -9.10
C ASN A 41 23.71 21.23 -10.23
N LYS A 42 24.70 20.38 -9.95
CA LYS A 42 25.73 20.03 -10.94
C LYS A 42 25.18 19.20 -12.09
N LYS A 43 24.45 18.11 -11.81
CA LYS A 43 23.97 17.20 -12.84
C LYS A 43 22.74 17.75 -13.55
N LEU A 44 21.69 18.06 -12.80
CA LEU A 44 20.40 18.46 -13.36
C LEU A 44 20.42 19.88 -13.93
N LYS A 45 20.85 20.89 -13.15
CA LYS A 45 20.80 22.30 -13.57
C LYS A 45 21.97 22.67 -14.48
N ASP A 46 23.21 22.36 -14.09
CA ASP A 46 24.40 22.79 -14.85
C ASP A 46 24.67 21.90 -16.07
N GLU A 47 24.75 20.56 -15.90
CA GLU A 47 25.10 19.65 -17.01
C GLU A 47 23.93 19.44 -17.98
N TRP A 48 22.71 19.20 -17.49
CA TRP A 48 21.56 18.95 -18.36
C TRP A 48 20.83 20.21 -18.81
N GLY A 49 21.08 21.35 -18.15
CA GLY A 49 20.46 22.62 -18.49
C GLY A 49 18.99 22.71 -18.08
N PHE A 50 18.60 22.11 -16.96
CA PHE A 50 17.22 22.17 -16.48
C PHE A 50 16.82 23.59 -16.04
N GLU A 51 15.80 24.15 -16.68
CA GLU A 51 15.30 25.51 -16.42
C GLU A 51 14.02 25.57 -15.57
N GLY A 52 13.46 24.41 -15.23
CA GLY A 52 12.28 24.29 -14.36
C GLY A 52 12.62 24.42 -12.88
N PHE A 53 11.75 23.89 -12.02
CA PHE A 53 11.96 23.86 -10.57
C PHE A 53 11.88 22.43 -10.01
N VAL A 54 12.65 22.17 -8.95
CA VAL A 54 12.64 20.90 -8.23
C VAL A 54 11.78 21.03 -6.98
N ILE A 55 10.82 20.11 -6.82
CA ILE A 55 9.97 19.97 -5.64
C ILE A 55 10.36 18.73 -4.85
N SER A 56 10.32 18.77 -3.53
CA SER A 56 10.54 17.57 -2.72
C SER A 56 9.37 16.61 -2.87
N ASP A 57 9.62 15.32 -2.69
CA ASP A 57 8.52 14.42 -2.33
C ASP A 57 7.89 14.86 -0.99
N ALA A 58 6.67 14.42 -0.71
CA ALA A 58 5.85 14.90 0.40
C ALA A 58 6.51 14.61 1.75
N GLY A 59 7.03 15.62 2.44
CA GLY A 59 7.72 15.46 3.72
C GLY A 59 9.18 14.99 3.61
N ALA A 60 9.75 14.88 2.40
CA ALA A 60 11.06 14.26 2.19
C ALA A 60 12.24 15.03 2.84
N ILE A 61 12.12 16.34 3.05
CA ILE A 61 13.19 17.14 3.67
C ILE A 61 13.48 16.68 5.10
N GLY A 62 12.43 16.39 5.89
CA GLY A 62 12.60 15.87 7.25
C GLY A 62 13.35 14.53 7.29
N GLY A 63 13.36 13.79 6.17
CA GLY A 63 14.09 12.53 6.05
C GLY A 63 15.58 12.65 6.30
N ALA A 64 16.23 13.80 6.04
CA ALA A 64 17.64 14.00 6.37
C ALA A 64 17.90 13.89 7.89
N ASN A 65 16.94 14.30 8.72
CA ASN A 65 16.98 14.18 10.17
C ASN A 65 16.53 12.79 10.63
N VAL A 66 15.33 12.36 10.23
CA VAL A 66 14.66 11.20 10.86
C VAL A 66 14.84 9.86 10.14
N LEU A 67 15.32 9.85 8.89
CA LEU A 67 15.54 8.62 8.11
C LEU A 67 17.01 8.37 7.82
N HIS A 68 17.73 9.40 7.38
CA HIS A 68 19.11 9.30 6.93
C HIS A 68 20.13 9.70 8.01
N PHE A 69 19.69 10.40 9.06
CA PHE A 69 20.51 10.88 10.17
C PHE A 69 21.75 11.69 9.75
N THR A 70 21.62 12.49 8.68
CA THR A 70 22.69 13.34 8.16
C THR A 70 22.65 14.75 8.72
N THR A 71 21.53 15.16 9.32
CA THR A 71 21.34 16.48 9.93
C THR A 71 20.76 16.34 11.33
N LYS A 72 21.08 17.26 12.23
CA LYS A 72 20.65 17.20 13.65
C LYS A 72 19.20 17.65 13.90
N ASP A 73 18.65 18.49 13.02
CA ASP A 73 17.33 19.11 13.18
C ASP A 73 16.76 19.54 11.82
N TYR A 74 15.48 19.96 11.83
CA TYR A 74 14.79 20.41 10.61
C TYR A 74 15.38 21.70 10.02
N ALA A 75 15.99 22.57 10.83
CA ALA A 75 16.60 23.81 10.33
C ALA A 75 17.84 23.50 9.48
N GLU A 76 18.68 22.58 9.95
CA GLU A 76 19.82 22.07 9.19
C GLU A 76 19.37 21.29 7.95
N SER A 77 18.36 20.42 8.04
CA SER A 77 17.78 19.76 6.86
C SER A 77 17.28 20.76 5.81
N THR A 78 16.63 21.84 6.25
CA THR A 78 16.12 22.89 5.35
C THR A 78 17.26 23.61 4.64
N LYS A 79 18.29 24.00 5.39
CA LYS A 79 19.47 24.66 4.85
C LYS A 79 20.14 23.80 3.79
N GLU A 80 20.45 22.55 4.11
CA GLU A 80 21.13 21.64 3.18
C GLU A 80 20.29 21.35 1.93
N ALA A 81 18.97 21.20 2.08
CA ALA A 81 18.09 20.98 0.93
C ALA A 81 18.09 22.18 -0.04
N VAL A 82 17.87 23.39 0.47
CA VAL A 82 17.80 24.61 -0.37
C VAL A 82 19.16 24.93 -0.99
N GLU A 83 20.24 24.87 -0.22
CA GLU A 83 21.60 25.08 -0.74
C GLU A 83 22.03 23.97 -1.72
N GLY A 84 21.55 22.73 -1.49
CA GLY A 84 21.72 21.59 -2.38
C GLY A 84 20.97 21.71 -3.71
N GLY A 85 20.09 22.71 -3.87
CA GLY A 85 19.39 22.98 -5.12
C GLY A 85 17.92 22.58 -5.15
N LEU A 86 17.30 22.32 -4.00
CA LEU A 86 15.84 22.17 -3.93
C LEU A 86 15.15 23.53 -4.03
N ASP A 87 14.08 23.62 -4.83
CA ASP A 87 13.39 24.90 -5.06
C ASP A 87 12.04 25.00 -4.31
N VAL A 88 11.36 23.88 -4.05
CA VAL A 88 10.07 23.84 -3.34
C VAL A 88 10.05 22.77 -2.27
N ILE A 89 9.74 23.18 -1.03
CA ILE A 89 9.48 22.29 0.11
C ILE A 89 8.02 21.83 0.04
N PHE A 90 7.80 20.55 -0.19
CA PHE A 90 6.46 19.96 -0.18
C PHE A 90 6.21 19.16 1.10
N GLN A 91 5.09 19.44 1.76
CA GLN A 91 4.68 18.81 3.01
C GLN A 91 3.25 18.28 2.89
N THR A 92 2.93 17.27 3.70
CA THR A 92 1.60 16.65 3.75
C THR A 92 0.53 17.55 4.39
N SER A 93 0.93 18.60 5.10
CA SER A 93 0.04 19.61 5.68
C SER A 93 0.66 21.01 5.61
N TYR A 94 -0.17 22.02 5.36
CA TYR A 94 0.23 23.43 5.46
C TYR A 94 0.77 23.75 6.86
N SER A 95 0.19 23.18 7.92
CA SER A 95 0.60 23.44 9.30
C SER A 95 2.02 22.98 9.65
N HIS A 96 2.71 22.25 8.77
CA HIS A 96 4.10 21.83 8.97
C HIS A 96 5.13 22.90 8.62
N PHE A 97 4.72 24.02 7.99
CA PHE A 97 5.66 25.09 7.63
C PHE A 97 6.56 25.60 8.79
N PRO A 98 6.11 25.66 10.07
CA PRO A 98 6.95 26.17 11.15
C PRO A 98 8.20 25.33 11.39
N LEU A 99 8.19 24.03 11.06
CA LEU A 99 9.34 23.14 11.23
C LEU A 99 10.56 23.59 10.41
N PHE A 100 10.32 24.22 9.26
CA PHE A 100 11.37 24.60 8.30
C PHE A 100 11.72 26.10 8.40
N PHE A 101 10.87 26.90 9.04
CA PHE A 101 10.96 28.37 9.00
C PHE A 101 12.18 28.91 9.76
N GLU A 102 12.63 28.22 10.80
CA GLU A 102 13.78 28.61 11.62
C GLU A 102 15.05 28.86 10.80
N ALA A 103 15.29 28.05 9.76
CA ALA A 103 16.46 28.22 8.88
C ALA A 103 16.46 29.55 8.12
N PHE A 104 15.27 30.01 7.72
CA PHE A 104 15.10 31.30 7.05
C PHE A 104 15.19 32.46 8.04
N GLU A 105 14.51 32.34 9.19
CA GLU A 105 14.49 33.38 10.22
C GLU A 105 15.89 33.68 10.78
N LYS A 106 16.70 32.64 10.98
CA LYS A 106 18.07 32.76 11.48
C LYS A 106 19.10 33.11 10.40
N GLY A 107 18.68 33.28 9.14
CA GLY A 107 19.58 33.57 8.02
C GLY A 107 20.61 32.46 7.77
N MET A 108 20.22 31.20 7.99
CA MET A 108 21.13 30.04 7.87
C MET A 108 21.42 29.66 6.41
N ILE A 109 20.57 30.10 5.48
CA ILE A 109 20.58 29.71 4.07
C ILE A 109 21.17 30.85 3.24
N SER A 110 22.03 30.53 2.29
CA SER A 110 22.52 31.50 1.30
C SER A 110 21.38 32.26 0.60
N GLU A 111 21.42 33.59 0.62
CA GLU A 111 20.47 34.45 -0.10
C GLU A 111 20.39 34.08 -1.59
N LYS A 112 21.53 33.75 -2.20
CA LYS A 112 21.58 33.30 -3.59
C LYS A 112 20.74 32.04 -3.80
N ALA A 113 20.84 31.06 -2.90
CA ALA A 113 20.06 29.82 -3.03
C ALA A 113 18.55 30.08 -2.94
N ILE A 114 18.15 30.97 -2.02
CA ILE A 114 16.75 31.42 -1.88
C ILE A 114 16.28 32.11 -3.17
N ASP A 115 17.05 33.08 -3.67
CA ASP A 115 16.72 33.82 -4.90
C ASP A 115 16.59 32.89 -6.10
N GLU A 116 17.48 31.91 -6.24
CA GLU A 116 17.46 30.92 -7.31
C GLU A 116 16.22 30.02 -7.25
N ALA A 117 15.84 29.56 -6.05
CA ALA A 117 14.64 28.75 -5.82
C ALA A 117 13.37 29.54 -6.18
N VAL A 118 13.24 30.75 -5.63
CA VAL A 118 12.10 31.64 -5.88
C VAL A 118 12.01 32.00 -7.37
N ARG A 119 13.12 32.33 -8.02
CA ARG A 119 13.15 32.71 -9.44
C ARG A 119 12.62 31.60 -10.35
N ARG A 120 12.97 30.34 -10.09
CA ARG A 120 12.50 29.18 -10.90
C ARG A 120 11.00 28.99 -10.78
N VAL A 121 10.46 29.06 -9.57
CA VAL A 121 9.01 28.95 -9.33
C VAL A 121 8.25 30.12 -9.95
N LEU A 122 8.74 31.36 -9.78
CA LEU A 122 8.11 32.53 -10.39
C LEU A 122 8.13 32.45 -11.92
N ARG A 123 9.25 32.00 -12.52
CA ARG A 123 9.34 31.76 -13.97
C ARG A 123 8.27 30.78 -14.45
N ALA A 124 8.08 29.67 -13.74
CA ALA A 124 7.03 28.71 -14.08
C ALA A 124 5.62 29.35 -14.01
N LYS A 125 5.36 30.14 -12.96
CA LYS A 125 4.08 30.89 -12.82
C LYS A 125 3.86 31.90 -13.94
N PHE A 126 4.92 32.63 -14.36
CA PHE A 126 4.86 33.55 -15.50
C PHE A 126 4.58 32.82 -16.81
N ASN A 127 5.29 31.72 -17.08
CA ASN A 127 5.08 30.92 -18.29
C ASN A 127 3.68 30.32 -18.38
N LEU A 128 3.06 30.03 -17.23
CA LEU A 128 1.68 29.55 -17.13
C LEU A 128 0.64 30.68 -17.05
N VAL A 129 1.06 31.96 -17.11
CA VAL A 129 0.16 33.13 -17.07
C VAL A 129 -0.69 33.17 -15.79
N LEU A 130 -0.16 32.63 -14.69
CA LEU A 130 -0.89 32.51 -13.42
C LEU A 130 -1.00 33.83 -12.65
N PHE A 131 -0.24 34.86 -13.04
CA PHE A 131 -0.37 36.19 -12.43
C PHE A 131 -1.61 36.91 -12.96
N GLU A 132 -1.92 36.73 -14.24
CA GLU A 132 -3.10 37.33 -14.89
C GLU A 132 -4.33 36.42 -14.77
N ASN A 133 -4.16 35.10 -14.87
CA ASN A 133 -5.25 34.12 -14.85
C ASN A 133 -5.03 33.03 -13.78
N PRO A 134 -5.12 33.36 -12.48
CA PRO A 134 -4.80 32.42 -11.40
C PRO A 134 -5.85 31.32 -11.17
N TYR A 135 -7.05 31.44 -11.75
CA TYR A 135 -8.18 30.56 -11.48
C TYR A 135 -8.64 29.80 -12.73
N VAL A 136 -9.09 28.56 -12.53
CA VAL A 136 -9.69 27.71 -13.56
C VAL A 136 -11.22 27.80 -13.52
N ASP A 137 -11.89 27.52 -14.65
CA ASP A 137 -13.35 27.39 -14.71
C ASP A 137 -13.79 25.98 -14.27
N PRO A 138 -14.45 25.82 -13.11
CA PRO A 138 -14.87 24.51 -12.62
C PRO A 138 -15.96 23.86 -13.49
N THR A 139 -16.78 24.65 -14.19
CA THR A 139 -17.83 24.12 -15.07
C THR A 139 -17.18 23.46 -16.29
N LEU A 140 -16.21 24.13 -16.91
CA LEU A 140 -15.45 23.56 -18.02
C LEU A 140 -14.72 22.27 -17.60
N ALA A 141 -14.12 22.24 -16.41
CA ALA A 141 -13.47 21.02 -15.90
C ALA A 141 -14.45 19.83 -15.80
N ASN A 142 -15.67 20.08 -15.34
CA ASN A 142 -16.72 19.05 -15.29
C ASN A 142 -17.17 18.58 -16.68
N GLU A 143 -17.25 19.48 -17.66
CA GLU A 143 -17.60 19.14 -19.05
C GLU A 143 -16.51 18.32 -19.75
N LEU A 144 -15.24 18.66 -19.51
CA LEU A 144 -14.09 17.98 -20.11
C LEU A 144 -13.83 16.62 -19.46
N ASN A 145 -14.08 16.49 -18.16
CA ASN A 145 -13.94 15.22 -17.46
C ASN A 145 -14.93 14.20 -18.01
N ASN A 146 -14.43 13.00 -18.33
CA ASN A 146 -15.24 11.87 -18.82
C ASN A 146 -15.98 12.13 -20.15
N ASN A 147 -15.54 13.12 -20.93
CA ASN A 147 -16.08 13.32 -22.27
C ASN A 147 -15.81 12.10 -23.19
N LYS A 148 -16.57 12.01 -24.28
CA LYS A 148 -16.54 10.86 -25.19
C LYS A 148 -15.16 10.64 -25.83
N GLU A 149 -14.46 11.71 -26.18
CA GLU A 149 -13.16 11.66 -26.85
C GLU A 149 -12.05 11.17 -25.90
N HIS A 150 -11.98 11.72 -24.68
CA HIS A 150 -11.06 11.28 -23.63
C HIS A 150 -11.27 9.80 -23.31
N ARG A 151 -12.53 9.36 -23.21
CA ARG A 151 -12.87 7.95 -23.03
C ARG A 151 -12.41 7.05 -24.18
N GLN A 152 -12.48 7.54 -25.42
CA GLN A 152 -11.96 6.80 -26.58
C GLN A 152 -10.44 6.68 -26.55
N HIS A 153 -9.74 7.74 -26.15
CA HIS A 153 -8.29 7.71 -25.96
C HIS A 153 -7.86 6.78 -24.83
N ALA A 154 -8.49 6.87 -23.65
CA ALA A 154 -8.21 5.96 -22.54
C ALA A 154 -8.44 4.50 -22.94
N LYS A 155 -9.56 4.21 -23.61
CA LYS A 155 -9.84 2.87 -24.15
C LYS A 155 -8.78 2.41 -25.15
N LYS A 156 -8.35 3.29 -26.07
CA LYS A 156 -7.31 2.95 -27.05
C LYS A 156 -5.98 2.64 -26.36
N ALA A 157 -5.56 3.48 -25.41
CA ALA A 157 -4.34 3.26 -24.64
C ALA A 157 -4.39 1.91 -23.89
N ALA A 158 -5.51 1.62 -23.20
CA ALA A 158 -5.71 0.34 -22.55
C ALA A 158 -5.60 -0.85 -23.52
N GLN A 159 -6.26 -0.75 -24.69
CA GLN A 159 -6.22 -1.81 -25.72
C GLN A 159 -4.83 -2.05 -26.30
N GLU A 160 -4.04 -0.99 -26.50
CA GLU A 160 -2.67 -1.07 -27.03
C GLU A 160 -1.65 -1.53 -25.97
N SER A 161 -1.98 -1.42 -24.68
CA SER A 161 -1.15 -1.90 -23.56
C SER A 161 -1.32 -3.39 -23.26
N ILE A 162 -2.44 -4.03 -23.63
CA ILE A 162 -2.70 -5.44 -23.30
C ILE A 162 -1.63 -6.35 -23.90
N ALA A 163 -1.00 -7.17 -23.05
CA ALA A 163 -0.01 -8.15 -23.47
C ALA A 163 -0.63 -9.56 -23.55
N ARG A 164 -0.52 -10.20 -24.71
CA ARG A 164 -0.93 -11.61 -24.86
C ARG A 164 0.25 -12.53 -24.51
N LEU A 165 0.19 -13.15 -23.34
CA LEU A 165 1.26 -13.98 -22.80
C LEU A 165 1.19 -15.44 -23.27
N LYS A 166 -0.01 -16.00 -23.42
CA LYS A 166 -0.23 -17.37 -23.91
C LYS A 166 -1.48 -17.46 -24.77
N ASN A 167 -1.41 -18.24 -25.86
CA ASN A 167 -2.56 -18.52 -26.72
C ASN A 167 -2.46 -19.91 -27.37
N LYS A 168 -2.74 -20.96 -26.59
CA LYS A 168 -2.70 -22.34 -27.07
C LYS A 168 -3.85 -22.60 -28.04
N ASN A 169 -3.56 -23.29 -29.15
CA ASN A 169 -4.54 -23.65 -30.18
C ASN A 169 -5.40 -22.48 -30.70
N GLU A 170 -4.85 -21.25 -30.68
CA GLU A 170 -5.54 -20.03 -31.12
C GLU A 170 -6.91 -19.81 -30.46
N ILE A 171 -7.04 -20.18 -29.18
CA ILE A 171 -8.27 -20.00 -28.40
C ILE A 171 -8.71 -18.54 -28.30
N LEU A 172 -7.78 -17.58 -28.34
CA LEU A 172 -8.05 -16.14 -28.37
C LEU A 172 -7.87 -15.55 -29.79
N PRO A 173 -8.84 -14.73 -30.26
CA PRO A 173 -10.14 -14.46 -29.63
C PRO A 173 -11.00 -15.73 -29.61
N PHE A 174 -11.88 -15.86 -28.61
CA PHE A 174 -12.81 -17.00 -28.55
C PHE A 174 -13.50 -17.20 -29.90
N GLY A 175 -13.48 -18.43 -30.39
CA GLY A 175 -14.20 -18.81 -31.60
C GLY A 175 -15.70 -18.46 -31.50
N LYS A 176 -16.36 -18.25 -32.63
CA LYS A 176 -17.74 -17.71 -32.74
C LYS A 176 -18.89 -18.53 -32.10
N LYS A 177 -18.62 -19.51 -31.23
CA LYS A 177 -19.62 -20.45 -30.69
C LYS A 177 -19.49 -20.73 -29.19
N ILE A 178 -19.43 -19.68 -28.35
CA ILE A 178 -19.63 -19.82 -26.90
C ILE A 178 -21.07 -19.42 -26.57
N LYS A 179 -21.88 -20.38 -26.11
CA LYS A 179 -23.25 -20.12 -25.66
C LYS A 179 -23.28 -19.83 -24.17
N LYS A 180 -22.40 -20.45 -23.39
CA LYS A 180 -22.28 -20.26 -21.93
C LYS A 180 -20.84 -19.92 -21.55
N LEU A 181 -20.63 -18.75 -20.96
CA LEU A 181 -19.33 -18.27 -20.51
C LEU A 181 -19.36 -18.04 -19.00
N ALA A 182 -18.52 -18.76 -18.26
CA ALA A 182 -18.26 -18.45 -16.86
C ALA A 182 -17.18 -17.38 -16.74
N VAL A 183 -17.48 -16.31 -16.02
CA VAL A 183 -16.50 -15.29 -15.61
C VAL A 183 -16.27 -15.43 -14.10
N ILE A 184 -15.02 -15.55 -13.70
CA ILE A 184 -14.63 -15.82 -12.31
C ILE A 184 -13.64 -14.77 -11.84
N GLY A 185 -13.73 -14.35 -10.58
CA GLY A 185 -12.75 -13.47 -9.93
C GLY A 185 -13.28 -12.08 -9.60
N ASN A 186 -12.99 -11.59 -8.40
CA ASN A 186 -13.42 -10.27 -7.93
C ASN A 186 -12.96 -9.13 -8.85
N ASP A 187 -11.72 -9.20 -9.36
CA ASP A 187 -11.15 -8.22 -10.30
C ASP A 187 -11.97 -8.11 -11.60
N ALA A 188 -12.79 -9.11 -11.94
CA ALA A 188 -13.69 -9.02 -13.09
C ALA A 188 -14.76 -7.94 -12.89
N ALA A 189 -15.25 -7.76 -11.67
CA ALA A 189 -16.37 -6.86 -11.34
C ALA A 189 -15.91 -5.52 -10.73
N GLU A 190 -14.73 -5.47 -10.09
CA GLU A 190 -14.27 -4.30 -9.33
C GLU A 190 -13.88 -3.10 -10.21
N GLY A 191 -13.24 -3.33 -11.36
CA GLY A 191 -12.78 -2.25 -12.25
C GLY A 191 -11.63 -1.41 -11.66
N ARG A 192 -10.49 -2.06 -11.38
CA ARG A 192 -9.34 -1.43 -10.69
C ARG A 192 -8.52 -0.52 -11.60
N LEU A 193 -8.31 0.71 -11.14
CA LEU A 193 -7.63 1.78 -11.88
C LEU A 193 -6.14 1.95 -11.53
N GLY A 194 -5.63 1.18 -10.57
CA GLY A 194 -4.23 1.26 -10.11
C GLY A 194 -3.97 2.34 -9.05
N GLY A 195 -2.73 2.42 -8.58
CA GLY A 195 -2.30 3.40 -7.57
C GLY A 195 -2.33 4.84 -8.07
N TYR A 196 -2.59 5.79 -7.16
CA TYR A 196 -2.80 7.23 -7.43
C TYR A 196 -3.95 7.60 -8.37
N SER A 197 -4.69 6.62 -8.88
CA SER A 197 -5.93 6.88 -9.59
C SER A 197 -7.00 7.38 -8.60
N GLY A 198 -7.76 8.38 -9.01
CA GLY A 198 -8.97 8.79 -8.29
C GLY A 198 -10.05 7.70 -8.32
N PRO A 199 -11.26 7.97 -7.78
CA PRO A 199 -12.36 6.99 -7.76
C PRO A 199 -12.88 6.57 -9.15
N GLY A 200 -12.34 7.16 -10.24
CA GLY A 200 -12.76 6.92 -11.60
C GLY A 200 -14.07 7.61 -11.97
N ASN A 201 -14.30 7.79 -13.27
CA ASN A 201 -15.56 8.33 -13.79
C ASN A 201 -16.21 7.29 -14.72
N ASN A 202 -17.37 6.76 -14.32
CA ASN A 202 -18.13 5.76 -15.10
C ASN A 202 -17.27 4.55 -15.52
N ILE A 203 -16.61 3.95 -14.53
CA ILE A 203 -15.76 2.76 -14.70
C ILE A 203 -16.55 1.65 -15.41
N VAL A 204 -15.89 0.98 -16.36
CA VAL A 204 -16.41 -0.23 -17.01
C VAL A 204 -15.57 -1.40 -16.55
N SER A 205 -16.14 -2.26 -15.70
CA SER A 205 -15.47 -3.48 -15.25
C SER A 205 -15.18 -4.44 -16.40
N ILE A 206 -14.27 -5.40 -16.22
CA ILE A 206 -13.98 -6.43 -17.23
C ILE A 206 -15.26 -7.25 -17.53
N LEU A 207 -16.03 -7.58 -16.50
CA LEU A 207 -17.30 -8.27 -16.59
C LEU A 207 -18.32 -7.48 -17.43
N ASP A 208 -18.45 -6.18 -17.19
CA ASP A 208 -19.36 -5.33 -17.96
C ASP A 208 -18.87 -5.13 -19.39
N GLY A 209 -17.55 -5.03 -19.61
CA GLY A 209 -16.95 -5.02 -20.93
C GLY A 209 -17.29 -6.27 -21.74
N ILE A 210 -17.21 -7.45 -21.11
CA ILE A 210 -17.59 -8.75 -21.71
C ILE A 210 -19.09 -8.77 -22.02
N LYS A 211 -19.96 -8.41 -21.06
CA LYS A 211 -21.41 -8.34 -21.25
C LYS A 211 -21.79 -7.40 -22.40
N ASN A 212 -21.22 -6.20 -22.43
CA ASN A 212 -21.46 -5.21 -23.48
C ASN A 212 -21.03 -5.71 -24.87
N LYS A 213 -19.97 -6.52 -24.95
CA LYS A 213 -19.44 -7.04 -26.21
C LYS A 213 -20.25 -8.23 -26.74
N LEU A 214 -20.65 -9.16 -25.88
CA LEU A 214 -21.33 -10.40 -26.27
C LEU A 214 -22.86 -10.23 -26.36
N GLY A 215 -23.43 -9.32 -25.56
CA GLY A 215 -24.87 -9.08 -25.49
C GLY A 215 -25.64 -10.36 -25.16
N ASN A 216 -26.84 -10.50 -25.73
CA ASN A 216 -27.74 -11.63 -25.45
C ASN A 216 -27.39 -12.92 -26.21
N ASN A 217 -26.28 -12.95 -26.96
CA ASN A 217 -25.88 -14.13 -27.75
C ASN A 217 -25.19 -15.21 -26.90
N THR A 218 -24.74 -14.85 -25.71
CA THR A 218 -24.01 -15.72 -24.78
C THR A 218 -24.57 -15.52 -23.38
N GLU A 219 -24.96 -16.60 -22.72
CA GLU A 219 -25.28 -16.63 -21.30
C GLU A 219 -23.98 -16.47 -20.51
N ILE A 220 -23.86 -15.36 -19.77
CA ILE A 220 -22.68 -15.05 -18.96
C ILE A 220 -23.05 -15.27 -17.50
N SER A 221 -22.39 -16.22 -16.86
CA SER A 221 -22.46 -16.42 -15.41
C SER A 221 -21.25 -15.77 -14.74
N PHE A 222 -21.43 -15.27 -13.52
CA PHE A 222 -20.36 -14.67 -12.73
C PHE A 222 -20.27 -15.35 -11.36
N THR A 223 -19.07 -15.68 -10.93
CA THR A 223 -18.78 -16.10 -9.55
C THR A 223 -17.57 -15.31 -9.05
N PRO A 224 -17.64 -14.65 -7.87
CA PRO A 224 -16.51 -13.89 -7.35
C PRO A 224 -15.27 -14.75 -7.11
N GLY A 225 -15.46 -16.02 -6.72
CA GLY A 225 -14.35 -16.91 -6.35
C GLY A 225 -13.59 -16.37 -5.15
N VAL A 226 -12.30 -16.66 -5.10
CA VAL A 226 -11.39 -16.19 -4.04
C VAL A 226 -10.80 -14.84 -4.39
N GLY A 227 -10.48 -14.04 -3.37
CA GLY A 227 -9.88 -12.72 -3.53
C GLY A 227 -8.36 -12.69 -3.47
N ARG A 228 -7.82 -11.47 -3.44
CA ARG A 228 -6.38 -11.18 -3.28
C ARG A 228 -5.92 -11.34 -1.82
N GLU A 229 -6.85 -11.46 -0.89
CA GLU A 229 -6.60 -11.64 0.53
C GLU A 229 -7.08 -13.04 0.96
N SER A 230 -6.37 -13.65 1.90
CA SER A 230 -6.84 -14.82 2.65
C SER A 230 -6.88 -14.45 4.12
N ASN A 231 -8.08 -14.35 4.67
CA ASN A 231 -8.27 -14.09 6.09
C ASN A 231 -8.13 -15.42 6.81
N GLU A 232 -6.92 -15.78 7.23
CA GLU A 232 -6.68 -16.96 8.07
C GLU A 232 -6.93 -16.66 9.56
N TYR A 233 -6.94 -15.38 9.93
CA TYR A 233 -7.08 -14.89 11.29
C TYR A 233 -7.72 -13.50 11.29
N LYS A 234 -8.30 -13.11 12.43
CA LYS A 234 -8.89 -11.78 12.63
C LYS A 234 -8.40 -11.16 13.93
N VAL A 235 -8.45 -9.83 14.01
CA VAL A 235 -8.22 -9.09 15.26
C VAL A 235 -9.19 -9.58 16.32
N ILE A 236 -8.67 -9.86 17.51
CA ILE A 236 -9.50 -10.29 18.64
C ILE A 236 -10.49 -9.17 18.98
N PRO A 237 -11.81 -9.42 18.91
CA PRO A 237 -12.80 -8.41 19.21
C PRO A 237 -12.68 -7.91 20.65
N GLY A 238 -12.82 -6.60 20.85
CA GLY A 238 -12.72 -6.00 22.19
C GLY A 238 -13.74 -6.53 23.21
N LYS A 239 -14.86 -7.13 22.77
CA LYS A 239 -15.80 -7.83 23.67
C LYS A 239 -15.18 -9.04 24.39
N ASN A 240 -14.08 -9.58 23.86
CA ASN A 240 -13.34 -10.69 24.43
C ASN A 240 -12.21 -10.23 25.36
N LEU A 241 -11.96 -8.92 25.46
CA LEU A 241 -10.85 -8.34 26.23
C LEU A 241 -11.38 -7.39 27.30
N PHE A 242 -10.89 -7.52 28.52
CA PHE A 242 -11.25 -6.62 29.61
C PHE A 242 -10.12 -6.55 30.64
N ASN A 243 -10.12 -5.51 31.47
CA ASN A 243 -9.24 -5.41 32.62
C ASN A 243 -10.06 -5.23 33.90
N LEU A 244 -9.45 -5.61 35.03
CA LEU A 244 -10.04 -5.43 36.35
C LEU A 244 -9.29 -4.30 37.06
N ASP A 245 -10.00 -3.22 37.38
CA ASP A 245 -9.48 -2.15 38.23
C ASP A 245 -10.24 -2.17 39.56
N ASN A 246 -9.57 -2.56 40.64
CA ASN A 246 -10.19 -2.77 41.95
C ASN A 246 -11.46 -3.66 41.92
N GLY A 247 -11.45 -4.69 41.07
CA GLY A 247 -12.58 -5.61 40.87
C GLY A 247 -13.67 -5.11 39.91
N ILE A 248 -13.57 -3.87 39.42
CA ILE A 248 -14.47 -3.32 38.41
C ILE A 248 -14.00 -3.74 37.02
N LYS A 249 -14.90 -4.37 36.27
CA LYS A 249 -14.65 -4.82 34.89
C LYS A 249 -14.74 -3.65 33.92
N ASN A 250 -13.63 -3.34 33.27
CA ASN A 250 -13.52 -2.31 32.24
C ASN A 250 -13.22 -2.97 30.89
N ALA A 251 -13.85 -2.51 29.81
CA ALA A 251 -13.66 -3.10 28.48
C ALA A 251 -12.31 -2.69 27.87
N GLY A 252 -11.54 -3.66 27.38
CA GLY A 252 -10.18 -3.45 26.84
C GLY A 252 -9.06 -3.89 27.78
N LEU A 253 -7.81 -3.75 27.33
CA LEU A 253 -6.61 -4.06 28.10
C LEU A 253 -5.97 -2.77 28.62
N LEU A 254 -5.35 -2.83 29.80
CA LEU A 254 -4.58 -1.71 30.32
C LEU A 254 -3.22 -1.65 29.63
N GLY A 255 -3.03 -0.67 28.74
CA GLY A 255 -1.77 -0.38 28.09
C GLY A 255 -0.90 0.54 28.96
N LYS A 256 0.32 0.10 29.25
CA LYS A 256 1.39 0.89 29.90
C LYS A 256 2.42 1.24 28.85
N TYR A 257 2.63 2.54 28.62
CA TYR A 257 3.44 3.08 27.54
C TYR A 257 4.73 3.68 28.11
N TYR A 258 5.89 3.34 27.54
CA TYR A 258 7.20 3.71 28.04
C TYR A 258 8.02 4.40 26.95
N SER A 259 8.69 5.51 27.29
CA SER A 259 9.62 6.24 26.40
C SER A 259 11.00 5.56 26.31
N ASN A 260 11.03 4.22 26.31
CA ASN A 260 12.21 3.40 26.08
C ASN A 260 11.80 1.99 25.65
N PRO A 261 12.64 1.24 24.90
CA PRO A 261 12.28 -0.09 24.41
C PRO A 261 12.38 -1.22 25.45
N LYS A 262 12.65 -0.90 26.73
CA LYS A 262 13.02 -1.88 27.77
C LYS A 262 12.05 -1.95 28.94
N PHE A 263 10.92 -1.25 28.90
CA PHE A 263 9.97 -1.15 30.02
C PHE A 263 10.62 -0.65 31.32
N SER A 264 11.67 0.18 31.22
CA SER A 264 12.40 0.67 32.39
C SER A 264 11.70 1.88 32.99
N GLY A 265 11.63 1.94 34.31
CA GLY A 265 10.99 3.03 35.06
C GLY A 265 9.46 2.95 35.10
N ASP A 266 8.84 4.05 35.50
CA ASP A 266 7.39 4.21 35.45
C ASP A 266 6.91 4.44 34.00
N PRO A 267 5.70 3.98 33.64
CA PRO A 267 5.15 4.27 32.32
C PRO A 267 4.94 5.78 32.15
N THR A 268 5.32 6.30 30.99
CA THR A 268 5.10 7.69 30.57
C THR A 268 3.62 8.06 30.62
N PHE A 269 2.75 7.14 30.21
CA PHE A 269 1.31 7.22 30.45
C PHE A 269 0.67 5.82 30.41
N THR A 270 -0.58 5.75 30.85
CA THR A 270 -1.42 4.56 30.74
C THR A 270 -2.73 4.89 30.06
N LYS A 271 -3.31 3.92 29.35
CA LYS A 271 -4.67 4.01 28.79
C LYS A 271 -5.30 2.64 28.66
N ILE A 272 -6.63 2.60 28.58
CA ILE A 272 -7.37 1.37 28.27
C ILE A 272 -7.56 1.28 26.77
N ASP A 273 -6.98 0.25 26.17
CA ASP A 273 -7.06 -0.05 24.76
C ASP A 273 -8.10 -1.13 24.51
N LYS A 274 -9.23 -0.77 23.86
CA LYS A 274 -10.34 -1.70 23.62
C LYS A 274 -9.94 -2.94 22.82
N GLN A 275 -8.94 -2.80 21.96
CA GLN A 275 -8.35 -3.84 21.13
C GLN A 275 -6.87 -3.53 20.93
N ILE A 276 -6.05 -4.56 20.72
CA ILE A 276 -4.72 -4.38 20.15
C ILE A 276 -4.89 -4.49 18.63
N ASN A 277 -5.02 -3.35 17.97
CA ASN A 277 -5.13 -3.20 16.53
C ASN A 277 -4.56 -1.85 16.11
N PHE A 278 -3.25 -1.73 16.25
CA PHE A 278 -2.54 -0.47 16.10
C PHE A 278 -1.76 -0.41 14.80
N ARG A 279 -1.88 0.74 14.13
CA ARG A 279 -1.08 1.15 12.98
C ARG A 279 -0.63 2.60 13.22
N TRP A 280 0.59 2.75 13.70
CA TRP A 280 1.24 4.00 14.04
C TRP A 280 2.28 4.33 12.96
N THR A 281 1.82 4.86 11.83
CA THR A 281 2.64 5.07 10.63
C THR A 281 3.43 6.36 10.67
N LEU A 282 2.74 7.48 10.89
CA LEU A 282 3.31 8.84 10.85
C LEU A 282 3.51 9.44 12.25
N PHE A 283 2.92 8.82 13.26
CA PHE A 283 2.86 9.34 14.62
C PHE A 283 2.98 8.20 15.63
N SER A 284 3.55 8.50 16.79
CA SER A 284 3.58 7.59 17.94
C SER A 284 2.16 7.39 18.54
N PRO A 285 1.99 6.51 19.54
CA PRO A 285 0.70 6.31 20.20
C PRO A 285 0.10 7.57 20.83
N ASP A 286 0.94 8.55 21.19
CA ASP A 286 0.58 9.88 21.71
C ASP A 286 1.79 10.83 21.46
N PRO A 287 1.78 11.62 20.36
CA PRO A 287 2.93 12.45 19.95
C PRO A 287 3.34 13.53 20.94
N ASP A 288 2.45 13.92 21.87
CA ASP A 288 2.77 14.91 22.90
C ASP A 288 3.56 14.30 24.06
N LYS A 289 3.60 12.96 24.16
CA LYS A 289 4.19 12.23 25.29
C LYS A 289 5.24 11.20 24.89
N LEU A 290 5.20 10.70 23.66
CA LEU A 290 6.13 9.71 23.14
C LEU A 290 6.70 10.16 21.81
N ASP A 291 8.00 9.96 21.66
CA ASP A 291 8.70 10.09 20.39
C ASP A 291 8.13 9.11 19.35
N TYR A 292 8.34 9.43 18.07
CA TYR A 292 7.89 8.62 16.93
C TYR A 292 8.38 7.17 16.99
N ASP A 293 9.58 6.98 17.55
CA ASP A 293 10.26 5.71 17.71
C ASP A 293 10.71 5.50 19.18
N TRP A 294 11.54 4.49 19.41
CA TRP A 294 12.21 4.25 20.68
C TRP A 294 11.30 4.09 21.92
N TYR A 295 10.15 3.44 21.76
CA TYR A 295 9.19 3.20 22.84
C TYR A 295 8.83 1.71 23.00
N SER A 296 8.20 1.37 24.13
CA SER A 296 7.59 0.07 24.36
C SER A 296 6.21 0.18 25.00
N VAL A 297 5.40 -0.87 24.81
CA VAL A 297 4.03 -0.96 25.34
C VAL A 297 3.79 -2.33 25.96
N SER A 298 3.23 -2.37 27.17
CA SER A 298 2.74 -3.59 27.83
C SER A 298 1.23 -3.49 28.00
N TRP A 299 0.47 -4.34 27.32
CA TRP A 299 -0.96 -4.49 27.51
C TRP A 299 -1.25 -5.66 28.45
N GLU A 300 -1.98 -5.41 29.51
CA GLU A 300 -2.32 -6.39 30.54
C GLU A 300 -3.83 -6.41 30.81
N GLY A 301 -4.39 -7.60 31.04
CA GLY A 301 -5.78 -7.76 31.40
C GLY A 301 -6.22 -9.22 31.30
N LYS A 302 -7.44 -9.42 30.83
CA LYS A 302 -8.10 -10.72 30.70
C LYS A 302 -8.61 -10.94 29.28
N ILE A 303 -8.52 -12.18 28.83
CA ILE A 303 -9.17 -12.67 27.61
C ILE A 303 -10.22 -13.74 27.96
N VAL A 304 -11.38 -13.68 27.32
CA VAL A 304 -12.44 -14.69 27.46
C VAL A 304 -12.30 -15.73 26.36
N GLY A 305 -12.18 -17.00 26.74
CA GLY A 305 -12.06 -18.14 25.83
C GLY A 305 -13.26 -18.23 24.87
N PRO A 306 -13.01 -18.28 23.54
CA PRO A 306 -14.09 -18.15 22.55
C PRO A 306 -14.88 -19.43 22.31
N LYS A 307 -14.22 -20.59 22.45
CA LYS A 307 -14.77 -21.92 22.23
C LYS A 307 -13.94 -22.93 23.03
N ASN A 308 -14.45 -24.16 23.13
CA ASN A 308 -13.66 -25.29 23.61
C ASN A 308 -12.70 -25.79 22.52
N GLY A 309 -11.45 -26.07 22.90
CA GLY A 309 -10.44 -26.67 22.03
C GLY A 309 -9.36 -25.69 21.58
N ILE A 310 -8.56 -26.14 20.61
CA ILE A 310 -7.41 -25.39 20.09
C ILE A 310 -7.90 -24.19 19.25
N VAL A 311 -7.33 -23.03 19.55
CA VAL A 311 -7.40 -21.79 18.77
C VAL A 311 -5.97 -21.33 18.54
N LYS A 312 -5.64 -20.93 17.32
CA LYS A 312 -4.37 -20.25 17.04
C LYS A 312 -4.53 -18.78 17.39
N ILE A 313 -3.77 -18.32 18.38
CA ILE A 313 -3.74 -16.92 18.83
C ILE A 313 -2.33 -16.36 18.66
N GLY A 314 -2.21 -15.08 18.32
CA GLY A 314 -0.88 -14.50 18.17
C GLY A 314 -0.85 -13.03 17.81
N ILE A 315 0.29 -12.59 17.29
CA ILE A 315 0.56 -11.19 16.98
C ILE A 315 0.84 -11.05 15.47
N GLU A 316 0.13 -10.13 14.83
CA GLU A 316 0.49 -9.59 13.52
C GLU A 316 1.13 -8.22 13.73
N GLY A 317 2.40 -8.07 13.37
CA GLY A 317 3.12 -6.82 13.60
C GLY A 317 4.53 -6.80 13.05
N ASN A 318 5.20 -5.66 13.19
CA ASN A 318 6.63 -5.49 12.96
C ASN A 318 7.37 -5.27 14.29
N ASP A 319 8.69 -5.23 14.27
CA ASP A 319 9.55 -5.08 15.44
C ASP A 319 9.48 -6.27 16.43
N GLY A 320 9.58 -6.00 17.74
CA GLY A 320 9.69 -7.02 18.77
C GLY A 320 8.42 -7.12 19.62
N TYR A 321 7.94 -8.35 19.84
CA TYR A 321 6.73 -8.63 20.61
C TYR A 321 6.79 -9.97 21.36
N ARG A 322 6.02 -10.05 22.44
CA ARG A 322 5.78 -11.27 23.24
C ARG A 322 4.32 -11.38 23.61
N LEU A 323 3.81 -12.61 23.64
CA LEU A 323 2.46 -12.91 24.09
C LEU A 323 2.51 -13.92 25.24
N PHE A 324 1.76 -13.63 26.29
CA PHE A 324 1.61 -14.48 27.46
C PHE A 324 0.13 -14.76 27.73
N ILE A 325 -0.17 -15.98 28.13
CA ILE A 325 -1.48 -16.37 28.69
C ILE A 325 -1.25 -17.12 30.00
N ASP A 326 -1.94 -16.72 31.08
CA ASP A 326 -1.76 -17.26 32.44
C ASP A 326 -0.28 -17.30 32.90
N ASN A 327 0.47 -16.24 32.56
CA ASN A 327 1.92 -16.07 32.80
C ASN A 327 2.84 -17.03 32.01
N GLU A 328 2.31 -17.92 31.19
CA GLU A 328 3.09 -18.71 30.24
C GLU A 328 3.37 -17.90 28.98
N MET A 329 4.63 -17.80 28.57
CA MET A 329 5.02 -17.14 27.32
C MET A 329 4.80 -18.09 26.15
N ILE A 330 3.83 -17.78 25.29
CA ILE A 330 3.48 -18.63 24.15
C ILE A 330 4.06 -18.12 22.82
N ILE A 331 4.52 -16.86 22.78
CA ILE A 331 5.29 -16.28 21.66
C ILE A 331 6.46 -15.47 22.23
N ASP A 332 7.68 -15.73 21.75
CA ASP A 332 8.90 -14.99 22.08
C ASP A 332 9.62 -14.47 20.82
N ASN A 333 9.26 -13.27 20.38
CA ASN A 333 9.97 -12.55 19.33
C ASN A 333 10.54 -11.23 19.88
N TRP A 334 11.58 -11.30 20.70
CA TRP A 334 12.19 -10.07 21.26
C TRP A 334 13.23 -9.39 20.36
N THR A 335 13.20 -9.67 19.07
CA THR A 335 14.10 -9.10 18.05
C THR A 335 13.32 -8.25 17.07
N GLN A 336 13.90 -7.13 16.63
CA GLN A 336 13.32 -6.30 15.59
C GLN A 336 13.18 -7.09 14.27
N LYS A 337 11.96 -7.23 13.76
CA LYS A 337 11.68 -7.93 12.50
C LYS A 337 10.77 -7.13 11.58
N SER A 338 10.84 -7.43 10.29
CA SER A 338 9.84 -7.02 9.30
C SER A 338 8.44 -7.48 9.71
N TYR A 339 7.43 -6.78 9.20
CA TYR A 339 6.02 -7.14 9.33
C TYR A 339 5.78 -8.61 9.04
N ARG A 340 5.12 -9.30 9.96
CA ARG A 340 4.75 -10.71 9.86
C ARG A 340 3.65 -11.07 10.84
N THR A 341 3.13 -12.28 10.70
CA THR A 341 2.21 -12.88 11.67
C THR A 341 2.88 -14.08 12.31
N GLU A 342 2.75 -14.17 13.63
CA GLU A 342 3.22 -15.29 14.43
C GLU A 342 2.07 -15.78 15.32
N LEU A 343 1.71 -17.05 15.18
CA LEU A 343 0.60 -17.69 15.88
C LEU A 343 1.09 -18.84 16.74
N ALA A 344 0.49 -19.03 17.90
CA ALA A 344 0.67 -20.17 18.78
C ALA A 344 -0.68 -20.87 19.02
N GLU A 345 -0.66 -22.19 19.13
CA GLU A 345 -1.83 -22.97 19.52
C GLU A 345 -2.09 -22.82 21.02
N TYR A 346 -3.31 -22.46 21.40
CA TYR A 346 -3.73 -22.43 22.80
C TYR A 346 -5.08 -23.13 22.98
N ASN A 347 -5.18 -23.96 24.01
CA ASN A 347 -6.39 -24.71 24.30
C ASN A 347 -7.34 -23.89 25.19
N PHE A 348 -8.38 -23.32 24.60
CA PHE A 348 -9.38 -22.55 25.32
C PHE A 348 -10.54 -23.41 25.84
N VAL A 349 -11.14 -22.94 26.92
CA VAL A 349 -12.45 -23.36 27.41
C VAL A 349 -13.40 -22.19 27.19
N GLU A 350 -14.56 -22.45 26.58
CA GLU A 350 -15.54 -21.43 26.27
C GLU A 350 -15.99 -20.67 27.53
N GLY A 351 -15.95 -19.34 27.48
CA GLY A 351 -16.36 -18.48 28.58
C GLY A 351 -15.37 -18.40 29.75
N LYS A 352 -14.31 -19.23 29.79
CA LYS A 352 -13.27 -19.15 30.83
C LYS A 352 -12.43 -17.89 30.62
N GLU A 353 -12.12 -17.19 31.70
CA GLU A 353 -11.26 -16.01 31.71
C GLU A 353 -9.80 -16.43 31.95
N TYR A 354 -8.87 -15.85 31.19
CA TYR A 354 -7.43 -16.09 31.28
C TYR A 354 -6.70 -14.76 31.43
N ASP A 355 -5.62 -14.73 32.20
CA ASP A 355 -4.72 -13.57 32.20
C ASP A 355 -4.02 -13.47 30.85
N ILE A 356 -4.02 -12.29 30.25
CA ILE A 356 -3.31 -12.03 28.99
C ILE A 356 -2.35 -10.85 29.17
N LYS A 357 -1.14 -11.01 28.64
CA LYS A 357 -0.17 -9.92 28.54
C LYS A 357 0.45 -9.91 27.15
N VAL A 358 0.47 -8.74 26.53
CA VAL A 358 1.17 -8.50 25.27
C VAL A 358 2.23 -7.44 25.51
N GLN A 359 3.47 -7.75 25.16
CA GLN A 359 4.58 -6.81 25.21
C GLN A 359 5.03 -6.50 23.79
N PHE A 360 5.33 -5.24 23.52
CA PHE A 360 5.78 -4.74 22.23
C PHE A 360 6.86 -3.67 22.41
N TYR A 361 7.85 -3.60 21.51
CA TYR A 361 8.75 -2.46 21.41
C TYR A 361 9.05 -2.12 19.96
N THR A 362 9.38 -0.85 19.71
CA THR A 362 9.96 -0.37 18.45
C THR A 362 11.16 0.53 18.73
N THR A 363 12.11 0.54 17.80
CA THR A 363 13.26 1.45 17.82
C THR A 363 13.36 2.29 16.54
N ALA A 364 12.44 2.12 15.59
CA ALA A 364 12.46 2.80 14.29
C ALA A 364 11.12 3.46 13.91
N GLY A 365 10.05 3.24 14.67
CA GLY A 365 8.72 3.77 14.35
C GLY A 365 8.02 2.98 13.24
N ASN A 366 7.05 3.61 12.57
CA ASN A 366 6.17 2.98 11.56
C ASN A 366 5.61 1.62 12.04
N THR A 367 4.99 1.63 13.20
CA THR A 367 4.64 0.44 13.97
C THR A 367 3.28 -0.13 13.58
N TYR A 368 3.21 -1.46 13.54
CA TYR A 368 2.02 -2.28 13.38
C TYR A 368 2.01 -3.32 14.49
N CYS A 369 0.90 -3.41 15.22
CA CYS A 369 0.73 -4.44 16.23
C CYS A 369 -0.74 -4.77 16.40
N LYS A 370 -1.11 -6.01 16.09
CA LYS A 370 -2.46 -6.54 16.23
C LYS A 370 -2.42 -7.85 17.00
N LEU A 371 -3.32 -8.00 17.97
CA LEU A 371 -3.60 -9.28 18.60
C LEU A 371 -4.67 -9.99 17.79
N VAL A 372 -4.35 -11.17 17.26
CA VAL A 372 -5.16 -11.90 16.30
C VAL A 372 -5.43 -13.34 16.75
N TRP A 373 -6.49 -13.94 16.24
CA TRP A 373 -6.78 -15.37 16.39
C TRP A 373 -7.50 -15.96 15.16
N ASP A 374 -7.51 -17.29 15.04
CA ASP A 374 -8.20 -18.01 13.96
C ASP A 374 -9.68 -18.34 14.27
N TYR A 375 -10.21 -17.88 15.40
CA TYR A 375 -11.59 -18.15 15.80
C TYR A 375 -12.60 -17.25 15.07
N ASP A 376 -13.71 -17.86 14.61
CA ASP A 376 -14.85 -17.15 13.98
C ASP A 376 -14.40 -16.30 12.78
N VAL A 377 -13.37 -16.78 12.07
CA VAL A 377 -12.90 -16.20 10.82
C VAL A 377 -13.73 -16.82 9.70
N GLU A 378 -14.36 -15.99 8.88
CA GLU A 378 -15.03 -16.43 7.67
C GLU A 378 -13.96 -16.89 6.67
N ASN A 379 -13.59 -18.18 6.74
CA ASN A 379 -12.58 -18.79 5.90
C ASN A 379 -13.22 -19.79 4.92
N ASN A 380 -14.05 -19.28 4.00
CA ASN A 380 -14.85 -20.08 3.07
C ASN A 380 -14.24 -20.18 1.66
N TRP A 381 -12.93 -19.98 1.52
CA TRP A 381 -12.27 -20.01 0.21
C TRP A 381 -12.45 -21.35 -0.52
N GLU A 382 -12.47 -22.48 0.19
CA GLU A 382 -12.74 -23.79 -0.42
C GLU A 382 -14.15 -23.86 -1.02
N GLU A 383 -15.15 -23.34 -0.30
CA GLU A 383 -16.53 -23.26 -0.79
C GLU A 383 -16.64 -22.34 -2.00
N GLN A 384 -15.98 -21.18 -1.97
CA GLN A 384 -15.91 -20.24 -3.10
C GLN A 384 -15.26 -20.87 -4.34
N ILE A 385 -14.18 -21.65 -4.18
CA ILE A 385 -13.57 -22.40 -5.28
C ILE A 385 -14.54 -23.46 -5.80
N ASN A 386 -15.23 -24.19 -4.92
CA ASN A 386 -16.19 -25.23 -5.31
C ASN A 386 -17.39 -24.65 -6.08
N GLU A 387 -17.87 -23.47 -5.70
CA GLU A 387 -18.89 -22.73 -6.43
C GLU A 387 -18.41 -22.36 -7.84
N ALA A 388 -17.20 -21.78 -7.95
CA ALA A 388 -16.61 -21.41 -9.22
C ALA A 388 -16.38 -22.63 -10.14
N VAL A 389 -15.90 -23.74 -9.58
CA VAL A 389 -15.75 -25.03 -10.29
C VAL A 389 -17.10 -25.53 -10.81
N THR A 390 -18.16 -25.44 -10.00
CA THR A 390 -19.51 -25.84 -10.40
C THR A 390 -20.04 -24.96 -11.53
N ASN A 391 -19.81 -23.65 -11.46
CA ASN A 391 -20.17 -22.71 -12.51
C ASN A 391 -19.45 -23.04 -13.84
N VAL A 392 -18.14 -23.32 -13.81
CA VAL A 392 -17.38 -23.68 -15.01
C VAL A 392 -17.83 -25.02 -15.61
N LYS A 393 -18.16 -26.02 -14.79
CA LYS A 393 -18.70 -27.31 -15.28
C LYS A 393 -19.96 -27.12 -16.15
N ASN A 394 -20.79 -26.15 -15.80
CA ASN A 394 -22.04 -25.81 -16.49
C ASN A 394 -21.85 -24.84 -17.69
N SER A 395 -20.61 -24.48 -18.02
CA SER A 395 -20.28 -23.53 -19.09
C SER A 395 -19.51 -24.17 -20.24
N ASP A 396 -19.45 -23.49 -21.39
CA ASP A 396 -18.67 -23.92 -22.56
C ASP A 396 -17.19 -23.51 -22.42
N ALA A 397 -16.93 -22.37 -21.77
CA ALA A 397 -15.60 -21.82 -21.53
C ALA A 397 -15.58 -21.00 -20.23
N ALA A 398 -14.37 -20.68 -19.76
CA ALA A 398 -14.13 -19.88 -18.58
C ALA A 398 -13.15 -18.73 -18.84
N ILE A 399 -13.42 -17.57 -18.23
CA ILE A 399 -12.47 -16.48 -18.02
C ILE A 399 -12.27 -16.34 -16.51
N ILE A 400 -11.04 -16.55 -16.05
CA ILE A 400 -10.63 -16.26 -14.67
C ILE A 400 -9.90 -14.92 -14.70
N VAL A 401 -10.37 -13.95 -13.93
CA VAL A 401 -9.69 -12.68 -13.72
C VAL A 401 -9.00 -12.75 -12.38
N ALA A 402 -7.67 -12.69 -12.39
CA ALA A 402 -6.83 -12.81 -11.21
C ALA A 402 -5.85 -11.63 -11.16
N GLY A 403 -5.52 -11.17 -9.97
CA GLY A 403 -4.71 -9.97 -9.85
C GLY A 403 -3.87 -9.90 -8.59
N ILE A 404 -2.99 -8.90 -8.58
CA ILE A 404 -2.10 -8.59 -7.47
C ILE A 404 -2.51 -7.28 -6.82
N GLU A 405 -2.01 -7.07 -5.61
CA GLU A 405 -2.16 -5.82 -4.87
C GLU A 405 -0.79 -5.16 -4.74
N GLU A 406 -0.73 -3.88 -5.09
CA GLU A 406 0.49 -3.09 -5.13
C GLU A 406 0.17 -1.67 -4.71
N GLY A 407 1.15 -0.96 -4.16
CA GLY A 407 0.96 0.43 -3.80
C GLY A 407 2.21 1.03 -3.19
N GLU A 408 2.18 2.33 -3.01
CA GLU A 408 3.20 3.08 -2.29
C GLU A 408 3.40 2.52 -0.86
N PHE A 409 4.58 2.75 -0.29
CA PHE A 409 4.99 2.36 1.08
C PHE A 409 5.26 0.88 1.33
N ARG A 410 5.05 0.00 0.34
CA ARG A 410 5.30 -1.44 0.49
C ARG A 410 5.78 -2.07 -0.80
N ASP A 411 6.67 -3.04 -0.65
CA ASP A 411 6.99 -3.99 -1.71
C ASP A 411 6.12 -5.24 -1.57
N ARG A 412 5.92 -5.95 -2.68
CA ARG A 412 5.33 -7.29 -2.63
C ARG A 412 6.37 -8.27 -2.08
N ALA A 413 5.99 -9.01 -1.04
CA ALA A 413 6.84 -10.06 -0.47
C ALA A 413 7.02 -11.26 -1.42
N PHE A 414 6.03 -11.51 -2.28
CA PHE A 414 6.02 -12.61 -3.23
C PHE A 414 5.55 -12.14 -4.60
N LEU A 415 6.10 -12.76 -5.65
CA LEU A 415 5.70 -12.50 -7.05
C LEU A 415 4.51 -13.35 -7.49
N SER A 416 4.07 -14.33 -6.70
CA SER A 416 2.89 -15.16 -6.99
C SER A 416 1.59 -14.36 -6.83
N LEU A 417 0.50 -14.92 -7.36
CA LEU A 417 -0.83 -14.38 -7.06
C LEU A 417 -1.11 -14.55 -5.55
N PRO A 418 -1.61 -13.51 -4.87
CA PRO A 418 -1.91 -13.59 -3.44
C PRO A 418 -3.25 -14.29 -3.18
N GLY A 419 -3.51 -14.60 -1.91
CA GLY A 419 -4.70 -15.35 -1.50
C GLY A 419 -4.66 -16.78 -2.01
N HIS A 420 -5.83 -17.31 -2.42
CA HIS A 420 -5.97 -18.67 -2.95
C HIS A 420 -6.18 -18.71 -4.49
N GLN A 421 -5.76 -17.66 -5.18
CA GLN A 421 -6.03 -17.49 -6.61
C GLN A 421 -5.35 -18.58 -7.47
N GLU A 422 -4.14 -19.02 -7.12
CA GLU A 422 -3.48 -20.12 -7.85
C GLU A 422 -4.19 -21.46 -7.65
N GLU A 423 -4.76 -21.71 -6.48
CA GLU A 423 -5.57 -22.88 -6.15
C GLU A 423 -6.89 -22.87 -6.93
N LEU A 424 -7.53 -21.71 -7.07
CA LEU A 424 -8.71 -21.51 -7.92
C LEU A 424 -8.38 -21.83 -9.38
N ILE A 425 -7.31 -21.25 -9.93
CA ILE A 425 -6.86 -21.49 -11.31
C ILE A 425 -6.59 -22.99 -11.53
N ASN A 426 -5.83 -23.62 -10.64
CA ASN A 426 -5.51 -25.03 -10.74
C ASN A 426 -6.75 -25.92 -10.62
N SER A 427 -7.71 -25.58 -9.76
CA SER A 427 -8.97 -26.33 -9.59
C SER A 427 -9.84 -26.25 -10.85
N ILE A 428 -9.95 -25.08 -11.47
CA ILE A 428 -10.70 -24.89 -12.72
C ILE A 428 -9.99 -25.60 -13.89
N SER A 429 -8.66 -25.54 -13.97
CA SER A 429 -7.91 -26.16 -15.07
C SER A 429 -8.14 -27.68 -15.20
N LYS A 430 -8.42 -28.36 -14.08
CA LYS A 430 -8.71 -29.81 -14.04
C LYS A 430 -10.05 -30.19 -14.68
N ILE A 431 -10.94 -29.23 -14.96
CA ILE A 431 -12.26 -29.50 -15.54
C ILE A 431 -12.15 -29.83 -17.04
N GLY A 432 -11.08 -29.38 -17.72
CA GLY A 432 -10.87 -29.62 -19.15
C GLY A 432 -11.72 -28.74 -20.08
N LYS A 433 -12.24 -27.61 -19.57
CA LYS A 433 -12.93 -26.60 -20.38
C LYS A 433 -11.94 -25.56 -20.91
N PRO A 434 -12.15 -25.01 -22.11
CA PRO A 434 -11.43 -23.85 -22.63
C PRO A 434 -11.34 -22.74 -21.58
N THR A 435 -10.13 -22.46 -21.07
CA THR A 435 -9.94 -21.53 -19.94
C THR A 435 -8.91 -20.46 -20.25
N ILE A 436 -9.29 -19.20 -20.04
CA ILE A 436 -8.44 -18.02 -20.17
C ILE A 436 -8.21 -17.41 -18.80
N VAL A 437 -6.97 -17.03 -18.50
CA VAL A 437 -6.64 -16.19 -17.34
C VAL A 437 -6.36 -14.76 -17.82
N VAL A 438 -7.00 -13.79 -17.18
CA VAL A 438 -6.81 -12.36 -17.37
C VAL A 438 -6.11 -11.83 -16.12
N LEU A 439 -4.87 -11.37 -16.27
CA LEU A 439 -4.06 -10.84 -15.17
C LEU A 439 -4.27 -9.34 -15.02
N VAL A 440 -4.47 -8.89 -13.78
CA VAL A 440 -4.61 -7.48 -13.38
C VAL A 440 -3.50 -7.12 -12.39
N GLY A 441 -2.61 -6.21 -12.77
CA GLY A 441 -1.45 -5.84 -11.95
C GLY A 441 -0.45 -4.94 -12.67
N GLY A 442 0.35 -4.18 -11.94
CA GLY A 442 1.36 -3.26 -12.49
C GLY A 442 2.76 -3.86 -12.66
N SER A 443 3.00 -5.08 -12.19
CA SER A 443 4.32 -5.72 -12.27
C SER A 443 4.25 -7.25 -12.39
N ALA A 444 5.42 -7.90 -12.39
CA ALA A 444 5.58 -9.30 -12.77
C ALA A 444 4.82 -10.29 -11.85
N ILE A 445 4.15 -11.27 -12.46
CA ILE A 445 3.43 -12.34 -11.74
C ILE A 445 4.06 -13.69 -12.10
N THR A 446 4.47 -14.47 -11.10
CA THR A 446 4.96 -15.84 -11.35
C THR A 446 3.79 -16.76 -11.67
N MET A 447 3.98 -17.63 -12.66
CA MET A 447 2.92 -18.54 -13.15
C MET A 447 3.35 -20.01 -13.19
N ASN A 448 4.53 -20.35 -12.63
CA ASN A 448 5.16 -21.66 -12.79
C ASN A 448 4.26 -22.84 -12.38
N ASN A 449 3.37 -22.62 -11.41
CA ASN A 449 2.49 -23.65 -10.85
C ASN A 449 1.26 -23.96 -11.72
N TRP A 450 0.89 -23.08 -12.65
CA TRP A 450 -0.41 -23.18 -13.34
C TRP A 450 -0.36 -22.82 -14.83
N ILE A 451 0.70 -22.15 -15.31
CA ILE A 451 0.82 -21.68 -16.70
C ILE A 451 0.59 -22.81 -17.72
N ASN A 452 1.06 -24.03 -17.44
CA ASN A 452 0.93 -25.17 -18.34
C ASN A 452 -0.50 -25.75 -18.41
N ASN A 453 -1.33 -25.47 -17.40
CA ASN A 453 -2.66 -26.04 -17.26
C ASN A 453 -3.77 -25.17 -17.89
N ILE A 454 -3.45 -23.96 -18.34
CA ILE A 454 -4.40 -22.97 -18.89
C ILE A 454 -4.21 -22.81 -20.41
N ASP A 455 -5.28 -22.51 -21.16
CA ASP A 455 -5.22 -22.42 -22.62
C ASP A 455 -4.72 -21.05 -23.11
N GLY A 456 -5.17 -19.96 -22.50
CA GLY A 456 -4.74 -18.60 -22.85
C GLY A 456 -4.53 -17.70 -21.66
N ILE A 457 -3.61 -16.75 -21.80
CA ILE A 457 -3.26 -15.79 -20.74
C ILE A 457 -3.07 -14.42 -21.39
N ILE A 458 -3.73 -13.42 -20.85
CA ILE A 458 -3.51 -12.01 -21.19
C ILE A 458 -3.22 -11.22 -19.91
N ASP A 459 -2.37 -10.22 -20.02
CA ASP A 459 -2.12 -9.23 -18.98
C ASP A 459 -2.73 -7.91 -19.43
N VAL A 460 -3.65 -7.38 -18.61
CA VAL A 460 -4.37 -6.13 -18.90
C VAL A 460 -3.88 -4.97 -18.06
N TRP A 461 -2.85 -5.17 -17.24
CA TRP A 461 -2.33 -4.20 -16.30
C TRP A 461 -3.42 -3.68 -15.33
N TYR A 462 -3.39 -2.38 -15.03
CA TYR A 462 -4.56 -1.63 -14.57
C TYR A 462 -5.17 -0.89 -15.77
N PRO A 463 -6.25 -1.42 -16.40
CA PRO A 463 -6.67 -1.00 -17.74
C PRO A 463 -7.42 0.34 -17.81
N GLY A 464 -7.40 1.15 -16.74
CA GLY A 464 -7.88 2.54 -16.72
C GLY A 464 -9.38 2.75 -16.66
#